data_AF-A0A821DCW3-F1
#
_entry.id   AF-A0A821DCW3-F1
#
_cell.length_a   1.000
_cell.length_b   1.000
_cell.length_c   1.000
_cell.angle_alpha   90.00
_cell.angle_beta   90.00
_cell.angle_gamma   90.00
#
_symmetry.space_group_name_H-M   'P 1'
#
loop_
_entity.id
_entity.type
_entity.pdbx_description
1 polymer ?
#
loop_
_entity_poly.entity_id
_entity_poly.type
_entity_poly.pdbx_seq_one_letter_code
_entity_poly.pdbx_strand_id
1 'polypeptide(L)'
;MSHRAGLPALRNSNLSTHEYLDWYSVIHKLEKQKPYWVPGTQHGYHAYTYGWLAGELVQRVDIKKRTLGQFIRDEIAKPTQSEFYIGLPENYENRVSPIVTKVIE
;
A
#
# COMPACT_ATOMS: atom_id res chain seq x y z
N MET A 1 11.94 6.78 -3.93
CA MET A 1 10.82 6.62 -2.98
C MET A 1 10.85 7.72 -1.93
N SER A 2 10.38 8.93 -2.25
CA SER A 2 10.56 10.12 -1.37
C SER A 2 9.42 11.13 -1.50
N HIS A 3 8.22 10.67 -1.85
CA HIS A 3 7.02 11.51 -1.98
C HIS A 3 7.09 12.67 -3.00
N ARG A 4 7.90 12.51 -4.05
CA ARG A 4 8.11 13.53 -5.10
C ARG A 4 7.46 13.21 -6.44
N ALA A 5 6.74 12.09 -6.56
CA ALA A 5 6.15 11.65 -7.82
C ALA A 5 4.88 12.42 -8.24
N GLY A 6 4.34 13.31 -7.39
CA GLY A 6 3.12 14.05 -7.70
C GLY A 6 1.84 13.20 -7.73
N LEU A 7 1.82 12.09 -7.01
CA LEU A 7 0.68 11.16 -6.98
C LEU A 7 0.13 10.91 -5.56
N PRO A 8 -0.05 11.92 -4.69
CA PRO A 8 -0.38 11.68 -3.29
C PRO A 8 -1.76 11.06 -3.06
N ALA A 9 -2.66 11.22 -4.03
CA ALA A 9 -4.03 10.71 -4.04
C ALA A 9 -4.48 10.41 -5.48
N LEU A 10 -5.62 9.73 -5.62
CA LEU A 10 -6.33 9.60 -6.90
C LEU A 10 -7.20 10.85 -7.13
N ARG A 11 -7.11 11.43 -8.33
CA ARG A 11 -7.89 12.61 -8.75
C ARG A 11 -9.38 12.33 -8.86
N ASN A 12 -9.74 11.08 -9.18
CA ASN A 12 -11.11 10.61 -9.14
C ASN A 12 -11.25 9.62 -7.98
N SER A 13 -11.74 10.11 -6.85
CA SER A 13 -11.84 9.37 -5.59
C SER A 13 -13.14 8.61 -5.42
N ASN A 14 -14.01 8.56 -6.44
CA ASN A 14 -15.29 7.85 -6.41
C ASN A 14 -15.13 6.33 -6.62
N LEU A 15 -14.12 5.76 -5.97
CA LEU A 15 -13.91 4.33 -5.93
C LEU A 15 -14.79 3.71 -4.86
N SER A 16 -15.42 2.59 -5.20
CA SER A 16 -16.01 1.72 -4.20
C SER A 16 -14.93 1.12 -3.29
N THR A 17 -15.30 0.68 -2.08
CA THR A 17 -14.39 -0.06 -1.19
C THR A 17 -13.79 -1.27 -1.90
N HIS A 18 -14.57 -1.98 -2.71
CA HIS A 18 -14.09 -3.12 -3.49
C HIS A 18 -12.99 -2.72 -4.47
N GLU A 19 -13.13 -1.59 -5.17
CA GLU A 19 -12.08 -1.10 -6.08
C GLU A 19 -10.82 -0.62 -5.34
N TYR A 20 -10.93 -0.12 -4.12
CA TYR A 20 -9.76 0.18 -3.30
C TYR A 20 -9.04 -1.09 -2.83
N LEU A 21 -9.78 -2.17 -2.55
CA LEU A 21 -9.22 -3.45 -2.14
C LEU A 21 -8.65 -4.26 -3.32
N ASP A 22 -9.12 -4.01 -4.54
CA ASP A 22 -8.53 -4.56 -5.76
C ASP A 22 -7.25 -3.80 -6.14
N TRP A 23 -6.10 -4.46 -5.97
CA TRP A 23 -4.79 -3.89 -6.23
C TRP A 23 -4.68 -3.26 -7.63
N TYR A 24 -5.12 -3.99 -8.65
CA TYR A 24 -4.95 -3.55 -10.03
C TYR A 24 -5.88 -2.40 -10.41
N SER A 25 -7.08 -2.32 -9.86
CA SER A 25 -7.96 -1.16 -10.04
C SER A 25 -7.28 0.15 -9.65
N VAL A 26 -6.51 0.16 -8.55
CA VAL A 26 -5.78 1.35 -8.10
C VAL A 26 -4.55 1.61 -8.97
N ILE A 27 -3.76 0.57 -9.30
CA ILE A 27 -2.56 0.71 -10.14
C ILE A 27 -2.90 1.28 -11.52
N HIS A 28 -3.89 0.73 -12.22
CA HIS A 28 -4.27 1.21 -13.55
C HIS A 28 -4.73 2.67 -13.54
N LYS A 29 -5.34 3.14 -12.44
CA LYS A 29 -5.74 4.53 -12.27
C LYS A 29 -4.53 5.43 -12.01
N LEU A 30 -3.58 4.99 -11.18
CA LEU A 30 -2.32 5.71 -10.94
C LEU A 30 -1.48 5.85 -12.20
N GLU A 31 -1.36 4.80 -13.01
CA GLU A 31 -0.58 4.80 -14.27
C GLU A 31 -1.10 5.83 -15.28
N LYS A 32 -2.42 6.01 -15.36
CA LYS A 32 -3.08 6.93 -16.31
C LYS A 32 -3.17 8.36 -15.78
N GLN A 33 -2.93 8.56 -14.49
CA GLN A 33 -3.15 9.85 -13.85
C GLN A 33 -2.02 10.84 -14.15
N LYS A 34 -2.38 12.04 -14.60
CA LYS A 34 -1.44 13.18 -14.60
C LYS A 34 -1.08 13.56 -13.15
N PRO A 35 0.22 13.63 -12.81
CA PRO A 35 0.66 14.10 -11.51
C PRO A 35 0.05 15.45 -11.11
N TYR A 36 -0.14 15.67 -9.80
CA TYR A 36 -0.57 16.93 -9.20
C TYR A 36 0.44 18.06 -9.39
N TRP A 37 1.72 17.71 -9.46
CA TRP A 37 2.82 18.62 -9.77
C TRP A 37 3.84 17.87 -10.63
N VAL A 38 4.75 18.62 -11.27
CA VAL A 38 5.84 18.03 -12.05
C VAL A 38 6.70 17.15 -11.12
N PRO A 39 6.92 15.86 -11.44
CA PRO A 39 7.72 14.99 -10.59
C PRO A 39 9.08 15.59 -10.25
N GLY A 40 9.45 15.53 -8.97
CA GLY A 40 10.73 16.06 -8.52
C GLY A 40 10.79 17.56 -8.29
N THR A 41 9.74 18.35 -8.55
CA THR A 41 9.75 19.80 -8.22
C THR A 41 9.17 20.11 -6.84
N GLN A 42 8.29 19.25 -6.32
CA GLN A 42 7.68 19.40 -4.98
C GLN A 42 7.66 18.07 -4.22
N HIS A 43 7.41 18.16 -2.92
CA HIS A 43 7.20 17.04 -2.01
C HIS A 43 5.78 17.14 -1.44
N GLY A 44 5.05 16.02 -1.42
CA GLY A 44 3.76 15.93 -0.76
C GLY A 44 3.48 14.48 -0.39
N TYR A 45 3.16 14.25 0.88
CA TYR A 45 3.07 12.90 1.43
C TYR A 45 2.01 12.05 0.71
N HIS A 46 2.41 10.85 0.29
CA HIS A 46 1.57 9.88 -0.43
C HIS A 46 0.85 8.98 0.56
N ALA A 47 0.09 9.58 1.48
CA ALA A 47 -0.52 8.89 2.62
C ALA A 47 -1.27 7.62 2.23
N TYR A 48 -1.99 7.68 1.10
CA TYR A 48 -2.73 6.55 0.57
C TYR A 48 -1.93 5.79 -0.48
N THR A 49 -1.44 6.48 -1.51
CA THR A 49 -0.94 5.84 -2.74
C THR A 49 0.45 5.20 -2.61
N TYR A 50 1.21 5.50 -1.53
CA TYR A 50 2.58 5.02 -1.37
C TYR A 50 2.68 3.50 -1.38
N GLY A 51 1.78 2.81 -0.66
CA GLY A 51 1.79 1.35 -0.55
C GLY A 51 1.67 0.67 -1.91
N TRP A 52 0.76 1.15 -2.76
CA TRP A 52 0.60 0.67 -4.13
C TRP A 52 1.83 0.97 -5.00
N LEU A 53 2.33 2.21 -4.99
CA LEU A 53 3.49 2.59 -5.80
C LEU A 53 4.75 1.80 -5.44
N ALA A 54 5.02 1.63 -4.14
CA ALA A 54 6.16 0.86 -3.66
C ALA A 54 5.97 -0.65 -3.90
N GLY A 55 4.79 -1.16 -3.58
CA GLY A 55 4.47 -2.58 -3.71
C GLY A 55 4.46 -3.06 -5.16
N GLU A 56 3.96 -2.24 -6.09
CA GLU A 56 3.92 -2.58 -7.51
C GLU A 56 5.33 -2.62 -8.10
N LEU A 57 6.22 -1.72 -7.66
CA LEU A 57 7.63 -1.79 -8.02
C LEU A 57 8.24 -3.12 -7.58
N VAL A 58 8.05 -3.50 -6.30
CA VAL A 58 8.54 -4.78 -5.76
C VAL A 58 8.00 -5.96 -6.56
N GLN A 59 6.68 -6.01 -6.79
CA GLN A 59 6.05 -7.10 -7.53
C GLN A 59 6.55 -7.20 -8.98
N ARG A 60 6.80 -6.06 -9.64
CA ARG A 60 7.31 -6.04 -11.02
C ARG A 60 8.74 -6.54 -11.11
N VAL A 61 9.60 -6.23 -10.15
CA VAL A 61 11.02 -6.63 -10.19
C VAL A 61 11.28 -8.00 -9.57
N ASP A 62 10.42 -8.48 -8.67
CA ASP A 62 10.52 -9.81 -8.08
C ASP A 62 10.35 -10.89 -9.17
N ILE A 63 11.31 -11.82 -9.25
CA ILE A 63 11.32 -12.90 -10.25
C ILE A 63 10.09 -13.79 -10.08
N LYS A 64 9.65 -14.00 -8.85
CA LYS A 64 8.48 -14.84 -8.51
C LYS A 64 7.15 -14.07 -8.63
N LYS A 65 7.18 -12.77 -8.98
CA LYS A 65 6.01 -11.89 -9.09
C LYS A 65 5.12 -11.89 -7.84
N ARG A 66 5.74 -12.09 -6.67
CA ARG A 66 5.05 -12.13 -5.38
C ARG A 66 4.39 -10.79 -5.08
N THR A 67 3.28 -10.84 -4.35
CA THR A 67 2.69 -9.62 -3.78
C THR A 67 3.64 -9.01 -2.73
N LEU A 68 3.47 -7.72 -2.41
CA LEU A 68 4.28 -7.06 -1.39
C LEU A 68 4.25 -7.81 -0.05
N GLY A 69 3.08 -8.29 0.39
CA GLY A 69 2.95 -9.04 1.63
C GLY A 69 3.68 -10.39 1.61
N GLN A 70 3.66 -11.10 0.49
CA GLN A 70 4.42 -12.34 0.32
C GLN A 70 5.93 -12.08 0.34
N PHE A 71 6.38 -11.03 -0.36
CA PHE A 71 7.79 -10.63 -0.37
C PHE A 71 8.28 -10.26 1.02
N ILE A 72 7.57 -9.39 1.73
CA ILE A 72 7.93 -8.97 3.10
C ILE A 72 7.95 -10.17 4.06
N ARG A 73 6.97 -11.08 3.95
CA ARG A 73 6.94 -12.29 4.77
C ARG A 73 8.18 -13.15 4.55
N ASP A 74 8.53 -13.40 3.29
CA ASP A 74 9.57 -14.38 2.96
C ASP A 74 10.99 -13.81 3.08
N GLU A 75 11.20 -12.54 2.71
CA GLU A 75 12.52 -11.91 2.65
C GLU A 75 12.87 -11.10 3.91
N ILE A 76 11.89 -10.75 4.75
CA ILE A 76 12.10 -9.94 5.96
C ILE A 76 11.59 -10.67 7.20
N ALA A 77 10.26 -10.86 7.32
CA ALA A 77 9.64 -11.31 8.56
C ALA A 77 10.11 -12.71 9.00
N LYS A 78 10.23 -13.66 8.06
CA LYS A 78 10.76 -15.00 8.34
C LYS A 78 12.25 -14.95 8.76
N PRO A 79 13.18 -14.33 8.01
CA PRO A 79 14.57 -14.19 8.43
C PRO A 79 14.76 -13.51 9.78
N THR A 80 13.94 -12.50 10.10
CA THR A 80 14.03 -11.75 11.36
C THR A 80 13.16 -12.34 12.48
N GLN A 81 12.46 -13.45 12.22
CA GLN A 81 11.52 -14.08 13.16
C GLN A 81 10.48 -13.10 13.72
N SER A 82 10.05 -12.13 12.91
CA SER A 82 9.11 -11.09 13.31
C SER A 82 7.67 -11.49 12.95
N GLU A 83 6.73 -11.27 13.87
CA GLU A 83 5.30 -11.38 13.59
C GLU A 83 4.77 -10.09 12.93
N PHE A 84 5.06 -9.93 11.64
CA PHE A 84 4.66 -8.76 10.85
C PHE A 84 3.91 -9.17 9.59
N TYR A 85 2.77 -8.53 9.33
CA TYR A 85 1.85 -8.93 8.26
C TYR A 85 1.41 -7.73 7.41
N ILE A 86 1.51 -7.89 6.08
CA ILE A 86 0.74 -7.11 5.10
C ILE A 86 -0.18 -8.12 4.43
N GLY A 87 -1.47 -8.07 4.78
CA GLY A 87 -2.42 -9.16 4.55
C GLY A 87 -2.29 -10.22 5.67
N LEU A 88 -3.07 -10.04 6.74
CA LEU A 88 -3.09 -10.94 7.89
C LEU A 88 -3.81 -12.25 7.51
N PRO A 89 -3.24 -13.44 7.82
CA PRO A 89 -3.96 -14.69 7.68
C PRO A 89 -5.18 -14.77 8.61
N GLU A 90 -6.27 -15.33 8.10
CA GLU A 90 -7.58 -15.40 8.79
C GLU A 90 -7.47 -16.05 10.19
N ASN A 91 -6.63 -17.08 10.34
CA ASN A 91 -6.42 -17.78 11.61
C ASN A 91 -5.75 -16.93 12.71
N TYR A 92 -5.31 -15.71 12.39
CA TYR A 92 -4.76 -14.74 13.33
C TYR A 92 -5.66 -13.52 13.54
N GLU A 93 -6.81 -13.42 12.86
CA GLU A 93 -7.72 -12.27 12.99
C GLU A 93 -8.25 -12.10 14.41
N ASN A 94 -8.39 -13.20 15.16
CA ASN A 94 -8.76 -13.18 16.58
C ASN A 94 -7.77 -12.43 17.49
N ARG A 95 -6.58 -12.09 16.99
CA ARG A 95 -5.56 -11.30 17.71
C ARG A 95 -5.65 -9.80 17.43
N VAL A 96 -6.48 -9.36 16.48
CA VAL A 96 -6.62 -7.95 16.14
C VAL A 96 -7.36 -7.23 17.26
N SER A 97 -6.68 -6.30 17.93
CA SER A 97 -7.31 -5.45 18.94
C SER A 97 -8.26 -4.45 18.28
N PRO A 98 -9.49 -4.25 18.80
CA PRO A 98 -10.38 -3.21 18.32
C PRO A 98 -9.76 -1.82 18.45
N ILE A 99 -10.01 -0.95 17.47
CA ILE A 99 -9.66 0.47 17.58
C ILE A 99 -10.60 1.09 18.62
N VAL A 100 -10.06 1.50 19.77
CA VAL A 100 -10.83 2.23 20.79
C VAL A 100 -10.95 3.69 20.36
N THR A 101 -12.12 4.06 19.86
CA THR A 101 -12.39 5.42 19.32
C THR A 101 -12.96 6.39 20.35
N LYS A 102 -13.19 5.96 21.59
CA LYS A 102 -13.59 6.83 22.71
C LYS A 102 -12.60 6.67 23.87
N VAL A 103 -12.04 7.79 24.33
CA VAL A 103 -11.42 7.84 25.67
C VAL A 103 -12.57 7.67 26.66
N ILE A 104 -12.49 6.65 27.51
CA ILE A 104 -13.38 6.52 28.66
C ILE A 104 -12.88 7.56 29.67
N GLU A 105 -13.68 8.60 29.91
CA GLU A 105 -13.48 9.52 31.05
C GLU A 105 -13.76 8.81 32.38
#